data_AF-A0A7V9I6V4-F1
#
_entry.id   AF-A0A7V9I6V4-F1
#
_cell.length_a   1.000
_cell.length_b   1.000
_cell.length_c   1.000
_cell.angle_alpha   90.00
_cell.angle_beta   90.00
_cell.angle_gamma   90.00
#
_symmetry.space_group_name_H-M   'P 1'
#
loop_
_entity.id
_entity.type
_entity.pdbx_description
1 polymer ?
#
loop_
_entity_poly.entity_id
_entity_poly.type
_entity_poly.pdbx_seq_one_letter_code
_entity_poly.pdbx_strand_id
1 'polypeptide(L)'
;MAPVAQVEEWADECASVVDIEQALVGLRFRPGREDRQLRTSVLTHLAWVPVEWQAAATETLSGLAERHPSRTLLLFPQPEDDDGLAARVLLECHHLQGTERSVCNEVVELSLRGRRAEAPATIVLPLLLPDLPVFLRWRGRPDFASPVFEQLLGVVDRLVVDSAEWPDLSESYARLATVFDRAAVSDIAWRRTLQW
;
A
#
# COMPACT_ATOMS: atom_id res chain seq x y z
N MET A 1 20.24 -3.18 10.14
CA MET A 1 18.90 -3.64 10.54
C MET A 1 18.81 -3.57 12.04
N ALA A 2 18.02 -2.63 12.55
CA ALA A 2 17.52 -2.78 13.91
C ALA A 2 16.52 -3.96 13.85
N PRO A 3 16.57 -4.93 14.77
CA PRO A 3 15.62 -6.02 14.76
C PRO A 3 14.18 -5.44 14.80
N VAL A 4 13.28 -5.99 13.98
CA VAL A 4 11.84 -5.70 14.10
C VAL A 4 11.44 -6.08 15.52
N ALA A 5 11.10 -5.08 16.33
CA ALA A 5 10.95 -5.29 17.76
C ALA A 5 9.64 -6.04 18.08
N GLN A 6 8.61 -5.87 17.25
CA GLN A 6 7.35 -6.59 17.37
C GLN A 6 6.49 -6.43 16.11
N VAL A 7 5.92 -7.53 15.61
CA VAL A 7 4.83 -7.52 14.61
C VAL A 7 3.57 -8.01 15.32
N GLU A 8 2.52 -7.20 15.31
CA GLU A 8 1.20 -7.59 15.78
C GLU A 8 0.23 -7.70 14.62
N GLU A 9 -0.69 -8.67 14.69
CA GLU A 9 -1.51 -9.05 13.55
C GLU A 9 -2.98 -9.26 13.93
N TRP A 10 -3.86 -8.88 13.03
CA TRP A 10 -5.27 -9.29 12.94
C TRP A 10 -5.54 -9.74 11.51
N ALA A 11 -6.36 -10.79 11.33
CA ALA A 11 -6.73 -11.29 10.02
C ALA A 11 -8.19 -11.78 10.02
N ASP A 12 -8.88 -11.58 8.90
CA ASP A 12 -10.23 -12.08 8.68
C ASP A 12 -10.44 -12.38 7.18
N GLU A 13 -10.97 -13.56 6.89
CA GLU A 13 -11.30 -14.01 5.54
C GLU A 13 -12.62 -13.42 5.02
N CYS A 14 -13.42 -12.79 5.86
CA CYS A 14 -14.72 -12.20 5.50
C CYS A 14 -14.85 -10.77 6.07
N ALA A 15 -13.76 -10.01 6.01
CA ALA A 15 -13.66 -8.68 6.58
C ALA A 15 -14.62 -7.66 5.94
N SER A 16 -15.11 -6.71 6.74
CA SER A 16 -15.61 -5.43 6.27
C SER A 16 -14.58 -4.31 6.47
N VAL A 17 -14.79 -3.17 5.81
CA VAL A 17 -13.98 -1.95 6.05
C VAL A 17 -14.01 -1.55 7.53
N VAL A 18 -15.17 -1.67 8.18
CA VAL A 18 -15.34 -1.32 9.59
C VAL A 18 -14.49 -2.23 10.48
N ASP A 19 -14.43 -3.53 10.17
CA ASP A 19 -13.60 -4.48 10.92
C ASP A 19 -12.11 -4.13 10.80
N ILE A 20 -11.66 -3.73 9.60
CA ILE A 20 -10.28 -3.29 9.35
C ILE A 20 -9.95 -2.01 10.14
N GLU A 21 -10.84 -1.02 10.16
CA GLU A 21 -10.65 0.20 10.94
C GLU A 21 -10.60 -0.09 12.45
N GLN A 22 -11.47 -0.97 12.93
CA GLN A 22 -11.49 -1.40 14.32
C GLN A 22 -10.23 -2.18 14.68
N ALA A 23 -9.73 -3.04 13.81
CA ALA A 23 -8.47 -3.76 13.99
C ALA A 23 -7.28 -2.79 14.08
N LEU A 24 -7.21 -1.80 13.18
CA LEU A 24 -6.19 -0.74 13.23
C LEU A 24 -6.23 0.02 14.56
N VAL A 25 -7.42 0.40 15.04
CA VAL A 25 -7.59 1.05 16.35
C VAL A 25 -7.19 0.11 17.49
N GLY A 26 -7.64 -1.14 17.47
CA GLY A 26 -7.37 -2.13 18.51
C GLY A 26 -5.88 -2.42 18.66
N LEU A 27 -5.16 -2.61 17.56
CA LEU A 27 -3.70 -2.85 17.57
C LEU A 27 -2.92 -1.63 18.11
N ARG A 28 -3.38 -0.40 17.84
CA ARG A 28 -2.74 0.82 18.37
C ARG A 28 -2.86 0.94 19.89
N PHE A 29 -4.01 0.58 20.45
CA PHE A 29 -4.40 0.87 21.84
C PHE A 29 -4.35 -0.35 22.77
N ARG A 30 -3.62 -1.42 22.41
CA ARG A 30 -3.54 -2.60 23.28
C ARG A 30 -3.01 -2.24 24.69
N PRO A 31 -3.73 -2.61 25.77
CA PRO A 31 -3.34 -2.31 27.14
C PRO A 31 -2.06 -3.05 27.54
N GLY A 32 -1.13 -2.37 28.21
CA GLY A 32 0.19 -2.88 28.58
C GLY A 32 1.38 -2.22 27.88
N ARG A 33 1.14 -1.31 26.91
CA ARG A 33 2.18 -0.43 26.35
C ARG A 33 2.26 0.89 27.12
N GLU A 34 3.30 1.03 27.93
CA GLU A 34 3.78 2.33 28.43
C GLU A 34 4.63 3.08 27.38
N ASP A 35 4.94 2.42 26.26
CA ASP A 35 5.68 3.01 25.14
C ASP A 35 4.91 4.20 24.54
N ARG A 36 5.56 5.36 24.56
CA ARG A 36 5.10 6.60 23.94
C ARG A 36 5.19 6.48 22.42
N GLN A 37 4.26 5.73 21.82
CA GLN A 37 4.12 5.60 20.37
C GLN A 37 3.88 6.98 19.76
N LEU A 38 4.74 7.35 18.81
CA LEU A 38 4.57 8.59 18.07
C LEU A 38 3.79 8.32 16.79
N ARG A 39 2.62 8.97 16.65
CA ARG A 39 1.96 9.07 15.35
C ARG A 39 2.80 9.96 14.44
N THR A 40 3.54 9.34 13.53
CA THR A 40 4.47 10.03 12.62
C THR A 40 4.22 9.65 11.17
N SER A 41 3.07 9.07 10.84
CA SER A 41 2.72 8.74 9.45
C SER A 41 2.84 10.00 8.59
N VAL A 42 3.72 9.96 7.59
CA VAL A 42 3.95 11.10 6.68
C VAL A 42 3.25 10.93 5.34
N LEU A 43 2.76 9.73 5.03
CA LEU A 43 2.07 9.38 3.79
C LEU A 43 1.23 8.10 3.96
N THR A 44 0.33 7.88 2.99
CA THR A 44 -0.28 6.56 2.73
C THR A 44 0.31 5.97 1.45
N HIS A 45 0.84 4.76 1.52
CA HIS A 45 1.38 4.02 0.39
C HIS A 45 0.39 2.94 -0.04
N LEU A 46 -0.29 3.16 -1.16
CA LEU A 46 -1.16 2.20 -1.81
C LEU A 46 -0.34 1.38 -2.82
N ALA A 47 -0.54 0.06 -2.86
CA ALA A 47 0.08 -0.80 -3.88
C ALA A 47 -0.98 -1.67 -4.55
N TRP A 48 -1.13 -1.53 -5.87
CA TRP A 48 -1.90 -2.48 -6.69
C TRP A 48 -0.98 -3.59 -7.17
N VAL A 49 -1.27 -4.83 -6.76
CA VAL A 49 -0.36 -5.97 -6.93
C VAL A 49 -1.11 -7.18 -7.52
N PRO A 50 -1.19 -7.27 -8.86
CA PRO A 50 -1.69 -8.46 -9.54
C PRO A 50 -0.96 -9.73 -9.10
N VAL A 51 -1.61 -10.89 -9.28
CA VAL A 51 -1.16 -12.19 -8.74
C VAL A 51 0.29 -12.52 -9.10
N GLU A 52 0.71 -12.23 -10.33
CA GLU A 52 2.04 -12.49 -10.84
C GLU A 52 3.13 -11.65 -10.16
N TRP A 53 2.77 -10.55 -9.50
CA TRP A 53 3.67 -9.65 -8.80
C TRP A 53 3.64 -9.80 -7.27
N GLN A 54 2.77 -10.65 -6.72
CA GLN A 54 2.58 -10.79 -5.27
C GLN A 54 3.87 -11.16 -4.54
N ALA A 55 4.57 -12.20 -4.99
CA ALA A 55 5.81 -12.65 -4.36
C ALA A 55 6.88 -11.54 -4.29
N ALA A 56 7.08 -10.83 -5.42
CA ALA A 56 8.05 -9.74 -5.51
C ALA A 56 7.65 -8.52 -4.65
N ALA A 57 6.34 -8.25 -4.51
CA ALA A 57 5.85 -7.17 -3.68
C ALA A 57 6.06 -7.46 -2.18
N THR A 58 5.70 -8.67 -1.73
CA THR A 58 5.85 -9.08 -0.33
C THR A 58 7.32 -9.09 0.11
N GLU A 59 8.24 -9.54 -0.74
CA GLU A 59 9.68 -9.48 -0.48
C GLU A 59 10.17 -8.02 -0.31
N THR A 60 9.71 -7.10 -1.16
CA THR A 60 10.11 -5.69 -1.13
C THR A 60 9.62 -4.97 0.13
N LEU A 61 8.41 -5.28 0.58
CA LEU A 61 7.76 -4.59 1.71
C LEU A 61 8.43 -4.89 3.05
N SER A 62 8.99 -6.11 3.19
CA SER A 62 9.77 -6.52 4.35
C SER A 62 10.99 -5.60 4.62
N GLY A 63 11.42 -4.80 3.62
CA GLY A 63 12.52 -3.84 3.73
C GLY A 63 12.14 -2.35 3.71
N LEU A 64 10.86 -2.00 3.57
CA LEU A 64 10.40 -0.60 3.47
C LEU A 64 10.11 0.02 4.85
N ALA A 65 9.72 -0.80 5.82
CA ALA A 65 9.27 -0.41 7.15
C ALA A 65 10.29 0.43 7.95
N GLU A 66 11.59 0.26 7.71
CA GLU A 66 12.62 0.90 8.53
C GLU A 66 12.77 2.42 8.35
N ARG A 67 12.26 3.02 7.25
CA ARG A 67 12.67 4.39 6.85
C ARG A 67 11.60 5.48 6.95
N HIS A 68 10.32 5.16 6.78
CA HIS A 68 9.25 6.17 6.76
C HIS A 68 7.99 5.65 7.45
N PRO A 69 7.68 6.12 8.68
CA PRO A 69 6.38 5.86 9.28
C PRO A 69 5.27 6.18 8.29
N SER A 70 4.47 5.18 7.96
CA SER A 70 3.43 5.28 6.94
C SER A 70 2.32 4.26 7.19
N ARG A 71 1.17 4.49 6.56
CA ARG A 71 0.17 3.44 6.35
C ARG A 71 0.39 2.86 4.96
N THR A 72 0.56 1.55 4.87
CA THR A 72 0.66 0.82 3.63
C THR A 72 -0.61 0.02 3.39
N LEU A 73 -1.25 0.19 2.24
CA LEU A 73 -2.39 -0.58 1.78
C LEU A 73 -1.95 -1.43 0.58
N LEU A 74 -1.93 -2.76 0.72
CA LEU A 74 -1.64 -3.69 -0.37
C LEU A 74 -2.95 -4.25 -0.91
N LEU A 75 -3.17 -4.08 -2.21
CA LEU A 75 -4.35 -4.57 -2.90
C LEU A 75 -3.95 -5.75 -3.79
N PHE A 76 -4.49 -6.92 -3.47
CA PHE A 76 -4.33 -8.14 -4.22
C PHE A 76 -5.65 -8.45 -4.95
N PRO A 77 -5.79 -8.09 -6.24
CA PRO A 77 -6.99 -8.39 -7.01
C PRO A 77 -7.09 -9.89 -7.32
N GLN A 78 -8.26 -10.46 -7.07
CA GLN A 78 -8.65 -11.84 -7.34
C GLN A 78 -10.04 -11.85 -8.01
N PRO A 79 -10.17 -11.29 -9.23
CA PRO A 79 -11.48 -11.12 -9.88
C PRO A 79 -12.19 -12.45 -10.22
N GLU A 80 -11.44 -13.55 -10.32
CA GLU A 80 -11.96 -14.88 -10.66
C GLU A 80 -12.53 -15.64 -9.44
N ASP A 81 -12.33 -15.13 -8.22
CA ASP A 81 -12.82 -15.74 -6.98
C ASP A 81 -14.25 -15.27 -6.66
N ASP A 82 -14.93 -15.99 -5.75
CA ASP A 82 -16.22 -15.57 -5.21
C ASP A 82 -16.13 -14.21 -4.48
N ASP A 83 -17.22 -13.42 -4.55
CA ASP A 83 -17.28 -12.10 -3.93
C ASP A 83 -16.87 -12.11 -2.45
N GLY A 84 -15.84 -11.33 -2.12
CA GLY A 84 -15.37 -11.24 -0.74
C GLY A 84 -14.24 -10.24 -0.55
N LEU A 85 -14.00 -9.90 0.71
CA LEU A 85 -12.85 -9.11 1.12
C LEU A 85 -12.16 -9.87 2.25
N ALA A 86 -10.95 -10.37 1.97
CA ALA A 86 -10.07 -10.90 3.00
C ALA A 86 -9.09 -9.79 3.38
N ALA A 87 -8.77 -9.67 4.67
CA ALA A 87 -7.91 -8.61 5.16
C ALA A 87 -6.95 -9.10 6.24
N ARG A 88 -5.74 -8.54 6.23
CA ARG A 88 -4.71 -8.75 7.24
C ARG A 88 -4.16 -7.39 7.65
N VAL A 89 -4.21 -7.07 8.93
CA VAL A 89 -3.71 -5.80 9.48
C VAL A 89 -2.52 -6.11 10.36
N LEU A 90 -1.40 -5.49 10.04
CA LEU A 90 -0.16 -5.58 10.80
C LEU A 90 0.24 -4.22 11.37
N LEU A 91 0.75 -4.25 12.59
CA LEU A 91 1.43 -3.12 13.22
C LEU A 91 2.89 -3.50 13.44
N GLU A 92 3.79 -2.86 12.70
CA GLU A 92 5.24 -3.11 12.76
C GLU A 92 5.92 -1.96 13.50
N CYS A 93 6.46 -2.22 14.69
CA CYS A 93 7.07 -1.16 15.50
C CYS A 93 8.59 -1.31 15.62
N HIS A 94 9.28 -0.20 15.40
CA HIS A 94 10.72 -0.07 15.50
C HIS A 94 11.07 0.90 16.63
N HIS A 95 11.97 0.47 17.51
CA HIS A 95 12.45 1.29 18.62
C HIS A 95 13.44 2.36 18.11
N LEU A 96 13.26 3.60 18.55
CA LEU A 96 14.17 4.69 18.26
C LEU A 96 15.36 4.63 19.22
N GLN A 97 16.57 4.40 18.69
CA GLN A 97 17.78 4.27 19.51
C GLN A 97 17.97 5.47 20.45
N GLY A 98 18.22 5.17 21.74
CA GLY A 98 18.44 6.18 22.77
C GLY A 98 17.17 6.85 23.31
N THR A 99 15.97 6.33 22.99
CA THR A 99 14.70 6.83 23.52
C THR A 99 13.75 5.69 23.87
N GLU A 100 12.92 5.84 24.90
CA GLU A 100 11.79 4.92 25.19
C GLU A 100 10.62 5.08 24.20
N ARG A 101 10.89 5.46 22.95
CA ARG A 101 9.88 5.72 21.91
C ARG A 101 10.01 4.74 20.77
N SER A 102 8.87 4.35 20.24
CA SER A 102 8.77 3.45 19.10
C SER A 102 8.00 4.14 17.97
N VAL A 103 8.43 3.89 16.74
CA VAL A 103 7.76 4.30 15.50
C VAL A 103 7.09 3.08 14.91
N CYS A 104 5.79 3.18 14.62
CA CYS A 104 5.03 2.06 14.08
C CYS A 104 4.56 2.35 12.64
N ASN A 105 4.64 1.33 11.79
CA ASN A 105 4.03 1.29 10.48
C ASN A 105 2.76 0.45 10.55
N GLU A 106 1.76 0.86 9.77
CA GLU A 106 0.53 0.10 9.60
C GLU A 106 0.57 -0.53 8.23
N VAL A 107 0.46 -1.85 8.15
CA VAL A 107 0.35 -2.58 6.87
C VAL A 107 -1.02 -3.23 6.84
N VAL A 108 -1.80 -2.93 5.81
CA VAL A 108 -3.10 -3.54 5.58
C VAL A 108 -3.03 -4.25 4.25
N GLU A 109 -3.15 -5.57 4.28
CA GLU A 109 -3.22 -6.42 3.11
C GLU A 109 -4.68 -6.73 2.81
N LEU A 110 -5.09 -6.55 1.56
CA LEU A 110 -6.48 -6.66 1.13
C LEU A 110 -6.55 -7.57 -0.09
N SER A 111 -7.17 -8.74 0.08
CA SER A 111 -7.52 -9.63 -1.03
C SER A 111 -8.90 -9.25 -1.53
N LEU A 112 -8.93 -8.62 -2.70
CA LEU A 112 -10.13 -8.10 -3.35
C LEU A 112 -10.71 -9.18 -4.27
N ARG A 113 -11.73 -9.90 -3.82
CA ARG A 113 -12.29 -11.03 -4.57
C ARG A 113 -13.58 -10.68 -5.31
N GLY A 114 -13.77 -11.28 -6.49
CA GLY A 114 -14.93 -11.06 -7.34
C GLY A 114 -15.15 -9.57 -7.63
N ARG A 115 -16.38 -9.09 -7.42
CA ARG A 115 -16.79 -7.68 -7.64
C ARG A 115 -16.00 -6.67 -6.80
N ARG A 116 -15.34 -7.08 -5.72
CA ARG A 116 -14.49 -6.18 -4.92
C ARG A 116 -13.22 -5.77 -5.68
N ALA A 117 -12.73 -6.60 -6.58
CA ALA A 117 -11.59 -6.28 -7.45
C ALA A 117 -11.93 -5.16 -8.46
N GLU A 118 -13.20 -5.04 -8.85
CA GLU A 118 -13.66 -4.07 -9.85
C GLU A 118 -13.86 -2.65 -9.27
N ALA A 119 -14.07 -2.55 -7.95
CA ALA A 119 -14.40 -1.30 -7.27
C ALA A 119 -13.46 -0.95 -6.09
N PRO A 120 -12.12 -0.99 -6.28
CA PRO A 120 -11.18 -0.90 -5.17
C PRO A 120 -11.20 0.45 -4.44
N ALA A 121 -11.53 1.56 -5.13
CA ALA A 121 -11.58 2.87 -4.50
C ALA A 121 -12.61 2.93 -3.34
N THR A 122 -13.70 2.15 -3.43
CA THR A 122 -14.73 2.08 -2.38
C THR A 122 -14.21 1.48 -1.07
N ILE A 123 -13.16 0.66 -1.15
CA ILE A 123 -12.51 -0.01 -0.03
C ILE A 123 -11.34 0.85 0.48
N VAL A 124 -10.59 1.45 -0.45
CA VAL A 124 -9.40 2.24 -0.12
C VAL A 124 -9.73 3.57 0.55
N LEU A 125 -10.69 4.34 0.00
CA LEU A 125 -11.02 5.68 0.47
C LEU A 125 -11.20 5.81 1.99
N PRO A 126 -12.02 4.97 2.66
CA PRO A 126 -12.19 5.05 4.11
C PRO A 126 -10.93 4.67 4.90
N LEU A 127 -10.00 3.93 4.30
CA LEU A 127 -8.74 3.51 4.92
C LEU A 127 -7.60 4.52 4.73
N LEU A 128 -7.81 5.60 3.97
CA LEU A 128 -6.82 6.66 3.80
C LEU A 128 -6.67 7.48 5.09
N LEU A 129 -5.44 7.92 5.37
CA LEU A 129 -5.20 8.89 6.44
C LEU A 129 -5.54 10.30 5.92
N PRO A 130 -6.44 11.04 6.60
CA PRO A 130 -6.77 12.41 6.21
C PRO A 130 -5.53 13.30 6.16
N ASP A 131 -5.52 14.24 5.22
CA ASP A 131 -4.51 15.29 5.04
C ASP A 131 -3.06 14.79 4.79
N LEU A 132 -2.87 13.51 4.49
CA LEU A 132 -1.59 12.94 4.11
C LEU A 132 -1.55 12.60 2.62
N PRO A 133 -0.40 12.79 1.96
CA PRO A 133 -0.26 12.41 0.56
C PRO A 133 -0.42 10.89 0.37
N VAL A 134 -1.08 10.51 -0.71
CA VAL A 134 -1.38 9.13 -1.09
C VAL A 134 -0.62 8.76 -2.36
N PHE A 135 0.26 7.78 -2.25
CA PHE A 135 1.10 7.31 -3.36
C PHE A 135 0.60 5.94 -3.80
N LEU A 136 0.33 5.77 -5.10
CA LEU A 136 -0.05 4.48 -5.69
C LEU A 136 1.14 3.86 -6.42
N ARG A 137 1.69 2.76 -5.89
CA ARG A 137 2.57 1.87 -6.66
C ARG A 137 1.72 0.89 -7.47
N TRP A 138 1.81 0.96 -8.80
CA TRP A 138 1.15 0.01 -9.68
C TRP A 138 2.15 -1.04 -10.18
N ARG A 139 2.04 -2.31 -9.76
CA ARG A 139 2.91 -3.40 -10.25
C ARG A 139 2.52 -3.83 -11.67
N GLY A 140 3.52 -3.99 -12.54
CA GLY A 140 3.32 -4.28 -13.96
C GLY A 140 2.97 -3.05 -14.80
N ARG A 141 2.52 -3.28 -16.03
CA ARG A 141 1.95 -2.23 -16.89
C ARG A 141 0.52 -1.91 -16.44
N PRO A 142 0.18 -0.65 -16.11
CA PRO A 142 -1.21 -0.28 -15.90
C PRO A 142 -2.06 -0.53 -17.14
N ASP A 143 -3.25 -1.10 -16.93
CA ASP A 143 -4.31 -0.98 -17.91
C ASP A 143 -4.92 0.42 -17.77
N PHE A 144 -4.32 1.37 -18.49
CA PHE A 144 -4.70 2.79 -18.48
C PHE A 144 -6.15 3.06 -18.89
N ALA A 145 -6.84 2.10 -19.52
CA ALA A 145 -8.25 2.24 -19.89
C ALA A 145 -9.20 1.57 -18.90
N SER A 146 -8.68 0.81 -17.93
CA SER A 146 -9.53 0.07 -16.99
C SER A 146 -10.24 1.02 -16.01
N PRO A 147 -11.51 0.74 -15.67
CA PRO A 147 -12.22 1.47 -14.62
C PRO A 147 -11.49 1.40 -13.26
N VAL A 148 -10.78 0.30 -13.01
CA VAL A 148 -9.98 0.08 -11.80
C VAL A 148 -8.84 1.10 -11.70
N PHE A 149 -8.09 1.28 -12.80
CA PHE A 149 -7.01 2.27 -12.86
C PHE A 149 -7.56 3.69 -12.65
N GLU A 150 -8.64 4.03 -13.35
CA GLU A 150 -9.29 5.33 -13.24
C GLU A 150 -9.79 5.65 -11.82
N GLN A 151 -10.40 4.67 -11.16
CA GLN A 151 -10.85 4.78 -9.77
C GLN A 151 -9.69 5.02 -8.80
N LEU A 152 -8.62 4.24 -8.91
CA LEU A 152 -7.47 4.38 -8.01
C LEU A 152 -6.69 5.66 -8.29
N LEU A 153 -6.52 6.04 -9.55
CA LEU A 153 -5.86 7.28 -9.94
C LEU A 153 -6.62 8.51 -9.42
N GLY A 154 -7.96 8.43 -9.34
CA GLY A 154 -8.80 9.50 -8.81
C GLY A 154 -8.69 9.76 -7.32
N VAL A 155 -7.99 8.91 -6.55
CA VAL A 155 -7.88 9.00 -5.09
C VAL A 155 -6.43 9.13 -4.61
N VAL A 156 -5.47 9.35 -5.51
CA VAL A 156 -4.04 9.43 -5.19
C VAL A 156 -3.39 10.70 -5.72
N ASP A 157 -2.36 11.18 -5.01
CA ASP A 157 -1.58 12.36 -5.39
C ASP A 157 -0.43 12.02 -6.34
N ARG A 158 0.07 10.78 -6.26
CA ARG A 158 1.20 10.30 -7.06
C ARG A 158 1.03 8.87 -7.53
N LEU A 159 1.20 8.63 -8.83
CA LEU A 159 1.37 7.32 -9.42
C LEU A 159 2.86 6.96 -9.52
N VAL A 160 3.23 5.79 -9.02
CA VAL A 160 4.57 5.21 -9.09
C VAL A 160 4.52 3.93 -9.92
N VAL A 161 5.31 3.90 -11.00
CA VAL A 161 5.44 2.76 -11.91
C VAL A 161 6.89 2.29 -11.98
N ASP A 162 7.11 1.08 -12.48
CA ASP A 162 8.44 0.58 -12.86
C ASP A 162 8.36 0.14 -14.32
N SER A 163 8.85 0.99 -15.24
CA SER A 163 8.77 0.69 -16.68
C SER A 163 9.59 -0.53 -17.10
N ALA A 164 10.51 -1.02 -16.25
CA ALA A 164 11.20 -2.29 -16.48
C ALA A 164 10.25 -3.50 -16.36
N GLU A 165 9.06 -3.33 -15.81
CA GLU A 165 8.00 -4.36 -15.72
C GLU A 165 7.10 -4.39 -16.96
N TRP A 166 7.36 -3.55 -17.98
CA TRP A 166 6.47 -3.38 -19.13
C TRP A 166 6.96 -4.13 -20.38
N PRO A 167 6.05 -4.79 -21.13
CA PRO A 167 6.43 -5.49 -22.36
C PRO A 167 6.71 -4.55 -23.55
N ASP A 168 6.02 -3.39 -23.62
CA ASP A 168 6.20 -2.37 -24.66
C ASP A 168 6.37 -0.98 -24.01
N LEU A 169 7.53 -0.35 -24.17
CA LEU A 169 7.83 0.94 -23.54
C LEU A 169 7.16 2.11 -24.26
N SER A 170 7.23 2.14 -25.59
CA SER A 170 6.85 3.32 -26.40
C SER A 170 5.37 3.63 -26.26
N GLU A 171 4.51 2.61 -26.41
CA GLU A 171 3.07 2.75 -26.25
C GLU A 171 2.70 3.02 -24.78
N SER A 172 3.35 2.32 -23.84
CA SER A 172 3.06 2.53 -22.40
C SER A 172 3.38 3.95 -21.96
N TYR A 173 4.49 4.54 -22.40
CA TYR A 173 4.81 5.94 -22.07
C TYR A 173 3.86 6.93 -22.74
N ALA A 174 3.43 6.66 -23.99
CA ALA A 174 2.43 7.50 -24.64
C ALA A 174 1.11 7.52 -23.85
N ARG A 175 0.71 6.39 -23.26
CA ARG A 175 -0.44 6.30 -22.35
C ARG A 175 -0.15 6.95 -20.99
N LEU A 176 1.02 6.73 -20.41
CA LEU A 176 1.41 7.32 -19.12
C LEU A 176 1.41 8.86 -19.19
N ALA A 177 1.79 9.45 -20.32
CA ALA A 177 1.80 10.89 -20.51
C ALA A 177 0.42 11.53 -20.31
N THR A 178 -0.68 10.79 -20.55
CA THR A 178 -2.04 11.30 -20.33
C THR A 178 -2.43 11.37 -18.84
N VAL A 179 -1.58 10.87 -17.95
CA VAL A 179 -1.79 10.86 -16.49
C VAL A 179 -1.21 12.10 -15.82
N PHE A 180 -0.24 12.78 -16.45
CA PHE A 180 0.53 13.87 -15.82
C PHE A 180 -0.32 15.07 -15.36
N ASP A 181 -1.45 15.33 -16.00
CA ASP A 181 -2.37 16.40 -15.61
C ASP A 181 -3.24 16.03 -14.39
N ARG A 182 -3.25 14.77 -13.99
CA ARG A 182 -4.16 14.21 -12.98
C ARG A 182 -3.47 13.84 -11.68
N ALA A 183 -2.24 13.37 -11.77
CA ALA A 183 -1.42 13.02 -10.61
C ALA A 183 0.06 13.22 -10.95
N ALA A 184 0.89 13.44 -9.92
CA ALA A 184 2.32 13.37 -10.13
C ALA A 184 2.70 11.94 -10.54
N VAL A 185 3.68 11.78 -11.44
CA VAL A 185 4.11 10.46 -11.88
C VAL A 185 5.60 10.26 -11.59
N SER A 186 5.95 9.06 -11.15
CA SER A 186 7.33 8.65 -10.92
C SER A 186 7.57 7.27 -11.51
N ASP A 187 8.61 7.15 -12.32
CA ASP A 187 9.07 5.87 -12.83
C ASP A 187 10.37 5.47 -12.13
N ILE A 188 10.32 4.39 -11.36
CA ILE A 188 11.46 3.94 -10.54
C ILE A 188 12.49 3.13 -11.33
N ALA A 189 12.21 2.75 -12.58
CA ALA A 189 13.18 2.07 -13.44
C ALA A 189 14.48 2.89 -13.56
N TRP A 190 14.34 4.21 -13.64
CA TRP A 190 15.45 5.16 -13.76
C TRP A 190 16.34 5.21 -12.51
N ARG A 191 15.83 4.85 -11.32
CA ARG A 191 16.67 4.77 -10.11
C ARG A 191 17.75 3.70 -10.23
N ARG A 192 17.55 2.67 -11.06
CA ARG A 192 18.57 1.63 -11.35
C ARG A 192 19.68 2.12 -12.27
N THR A 193 19.43 3.21 -13.02
CA THR A 193 20.41 3.80 -13.96
C THR A 193 21.24 4.93 -13.33
N LEU A 194 20.87 5.42 -12.15
CA LEU A 194 21.66 6.38 -11.42
C LEU A 194 22.81 5.65 -10.71
N GLN A 195 24.02 5.81 -11.24
CA GLN A 195 25.25 5.55 -10.48
C GLN A 195 25.27 6.54 -9.31
N TRP A 196 25.31 6.04 -8.08
CA TRP A 196 25.41 6.86 -6.87
C TRP A 196 26.77 7.53 -6.77
#